data_AF-A0A7Z2VFG4-F1
#
_entry.id   AF-A0A7Z2VFG4-F1
#
_cell.length_a   1.000
_cell.length_b   1.000
_cell.length_c   1.000
_cell.angle_alpha   90.00
_cell.angle_beta   90.00
_cell.angle_gamma   90.00
#
_symmetry.space_group_name_H-M   'P 1'
#
loop_
_entity.id
_entity.type
_entity.pdbx_description
1 polymer ?
#
loop_
_entity_poly.entity_id
_entity_poly.type
_entity_poly.pdbx_seq_one_letter_code
_entity_poly.pdbx_strand_id
1 'polypeptide(L)' 'MNDEQLNQYRVDGTKVRIVRDALELNDVVGIVVAWDEEQLLIRRPNRRVVKVKRGYDIQLASEPRQWSHE' A
#
# COMPACT_ATOMS: atom_id res chain seq x y z
N MET A 1 -10.42 -1.87 0.02
CA MET A 1 -10.07 -0.71 -0.85
C MET A 1 -10.48 -0.99 -2.29
N ASN A 2 -11.16 -0.04 -2.98
CA ASN A 2 -11.71 -0.23 -4.33
C ASN A 2 -10.76 0.24 -5.45
N ASP A 3 -11.08 -0.07 -6.72
CA ASP A 3 -10.27 0.30 -7.88
C ASP A 3 -10.19 1.80 -8.11
N GLU A 4 -11.28 2.53 -7.90
CA GLU A 4 -11.33 3.99 -8.08
C GLU A 4 -10.36 4.71 -7.14
N GLN A 5 -10.32 4.30 -5.88
CA GLN A 5 -9.43 4.89 -4.89
C GLN A 5 -7.96 4.52 -5.15
N LEU A 6 -7.69 3.30 -5.61
CA LEU A 6 -6.34 2.90 -6.06
C LEU A 6 -5.90 3.73 -7.27
N ASN A 7 -6.80 4.00 -8.21
CA ASN A 7 -6.52 4.85 -9.35
C ASN A 7 -6.22 6.29 -8.92
N GLN A 8 -7.01 6.85 -8.01
CA GLN A 8 -6.76 8.18 -7.45
C GLN A 8 -5.36 8.25 -6.84
N TYR A 9 -4.99 7.29 -5.98
CA TYR A 9 -3.66 7.26 -5.37
C TYR A 9 -2.53 7.11 -6.38
N ARG A 10 -2.74 6.33 -7.45
CA ARG A 10 -1.76 6.18 -8.54
C ARG A 10 -1.57 7.48 -9.30
N VAL A 11 -2.66 8.18 -9.64
CA VAL A 11 -2.62 9.45 -10.41
C VAL A 11 -1.99 10.56 -9.58
N ASP A 12 -2.36 10.68 -8.31
CA ASP A 12 -1.84 11.70 -7.40
C ASP A 12 -0.40 11.42 -6.93
N GLY A 13 0.05 10.18 -7.06
CA GLY A 13 1.31 9.74 -6.44
C GLY A 13 1.23 9.71 -4.91
N THR A 14 0.03 9.46 -4.37
CA THR A 14 -0.23 9.41 -2.93
C THR A 14 0.60 8.31 -2.30
N LYS A 15 1.35 8.67 -1.25
CA LYS A 15 2.16 7.71 -0.50
C LYS A 15 1.27 6.92 0.45
N VAL A 16 1.26 5.61 0.27
CA VAL A 16 0.52 4.64 1.08
C VAL A 16 1.46 3.75 1.88
N ARG A 17 0.95 3.25 3.00
CA ARG A 17 1.53 2.20 3.84
C ARG A 17 0.65 0.96 3.70
N ILE A 18 1.28 -0.17 3.38
CA ILE A 18 0.65 -1.48 3.35
C ILE A 18 1.07 -2.22 4.61
N VAL A 19 0.11 -2.53 5.47
CA VAL A 19 0.35 -3.18 6.76
C VAL A 19 0.13 -4.68 6.59
N ARG A 20 1.17 -5.49 6.78
CA ARG A 20 1.15 -6.93 6.45
C ARG A 20 0.94 -7.83 7.65
N ASP A 21 1.60 -7.49 8.75
CA ASP A 21 1.62 -8.25 9.98
C ASP A 21 1.84 -7.31 11.19
N ALA A 22 1.89 -7.86 12.39
CA ALA A 22 2.05 -7.08 13.62
C ALA A 22 3.37 -6.28 13.67
N LEU A 23 4.39 -6.66 12.91
CA LEU A 23 5.70 -6.03 12.89
C LEU A 23 5.74 -4.89 11.87
N GLU A 24 5.87 -3.66 12.35
CA GLU A 24 5.99 -2.47 11.51
C GLU A 24 7.15 -2.52 10.50
N LEU A 25 8.24 -3.24 10.84
CA LEU A 25 9.38 -3.45 9.94
C LEU A 25 9.01 -4.12 8.62
N ASN A 26 7.90 -4.86 8.58
CA ASN A 26 7.42 -5.57 7.40
C ASN A 26 6.49 -4.73 6.52
N ASP A 27 6.11 -3.54 6.98
CA ASP A 27 5.23 -2.65 6.24
C ASP A 27 5.88 -2.19 4.94
N VAL A 28 5.05 -2.01 3.90
CA VAL A 28 5.52 -1.50 2.61
C VAL A 28 5.02 -0.07 2.45
N VAL A 29 5.96 0.87 2.41
CA VAL A 29 5.67 2.28 2.15
C VAL A 29 6.09 2.67 0.75
N GLY A 30 5.19 3.28 -0.02
CA GLY A 30 5.46 3.71 -1.39
C GLY A 30 4.23 4.27 -2.09
N ILE A 31 4.27 4.33 -3.41
CA ILE A 31 3.13 4.75 -4.23
C ILE A 31 2.58 3.57 -5.02
N VAL A 32 1.26 3.57 -5.26
CA VAL A 32 0.62 2.60 -6.14
C VAL A 32 1.03 2.89 -7.57
N VAL A 33 1.45 1.86 -8.32
CA VAL A 33 1.77 2.02 -9.76
C VAL A 33 0.91 1.15 -10.66
N ALA A 34 0.43 0.01 -10.16
CA ALA A 34 -0.49 -0.89 -10.85
C ALA A 34 -1.13 -1.85 -9.84
N TRP A 35 -2.22 -2.48 -10.23
CA TRP A 35 -2.92 -3.49 -9.44
C TRP A 35 -3.74 -4.41 -10.36
N ASP A 36 -4.12 -5.55 -9.82
CA ASP A 36 -5.12 -6.45 -10.39
C ASP A 36 -6.08 -6.92 -9.28
N GLU A 37 -6.79 -8.02 -9.50
CA GLU A 37 -7.75 -8.57 -8.54
C GLU A 37 -7.09 -9.09 -7.26
N GLU A 38 -5.84 -9.57 -7.33
CA GLU A 38 -5.16 -10.25 -6.22
C GLU A 38 -3.97 -9.45 -5.68
N GLN A 39 -3.33 -8.63 -6.52
CA GLN A 39 -2.02 -8.05 -6.28
C GLN A 39 -2.00 -6.54 -6.45
N LEU A 40 -1.10 -5.91 -5.70
CA LEU A 40 -0.74 -4.51 -5.78
C LEU A 40 0.75 -4.38 -6.07
N LEU A 41 1.08 -3.50 -7.00
CA LEU A 41 2.44 -3.09 -7.28
C LEU A 41 2.70 -1.74 -6.62
N ILE A 42 3.62 -1.74 -5.65
CA ILE A 42 4.02 -0.56 -4.90
C ILE A 42 5.46 -0.19 -5.27
N ARG A 43 5.67 1.04 -5.74
CA ARG A 43 7.01 1.60 -5.98
C ARG A 43 7.51 2.29 -4.72
N ARG A 44 8.60 1.78 -4.17
CA ARG A 44 9.28 2.32 -2.97
C ARG A 44 10.10 3.58 -3.32
N PRO A 45 10.45 4.41 -2.32
CA PRO A 45 11.32 5.59 -2.52
C PRO A 45 12.67 5.25 -3.14
N ASN A 46 13.22 4.06 -2.86
CA ASN A 46 14.46 3.55 -3.48
C ASN A 46 14.26 3.04 -4.93
N ARG A 47 13.13 3.38 -5.56
CA ARG A 47 12.71 3.01 -6.93
C ARG A 47 12.46 1.52 -7.17
N ARG A 48 12.64 0.65 -6.17
CA ARG A 48 12.27 -0.77 -6.29
C ARG A 48 10.75 -0.93 -6.27
N VAL A 49 10.24 -1.83 -7.10
CA VAL A 49 8.82 -2.20 -7.13
C VAL A 49 8.65 -3.49 -6.35
N VAL A 50 7.63 -3.54 -5.49
CA VAL A 50 7.29 -4.71 -4.68
C VAL A 50 5.85 -5.10 -4.98
N LYS A 51 5.63 -6.41 -5.16
CA LYS A 51 4.31 -7.03 -5.25
C LYS A 51 3.81 -7.36 -3.85
N VAL A 52 2.57 -6.98 -3.54
CA VAL A 52 1.89 -7.30 -2.29
C VAL A 52 0.49 -7.80 -2.57
N LYS A 53 -0.08 -8.60 -1.66
CA LYS A 53 -1.48 -9.02 -1.80
C LYS A 53 -2.40 -7.82 -1.59
N ARG A 54 -3.47 -7.75 -2.36
CA ARG A 54 -4.47 -6.69 -2.31
C ARG A 54 -5.33 -6.72 -1.04
N GLY A 55 -5.43 -7.88 -0.40
CA GLY A 55 -6.18 -8.06 0.85
C GLY A 55 -5.51 -7.51 2.10
N TYR A 56 -4.28 -6.97 2.03
CA TYR A 56 -3.65 -6.30 3.17
C TYR A 56 -4.27 -4.93 3.41
N ASP A 57 -4.16 -4.44 4.65
CA ASP A 57 -4.63 -3.10 5.00
C ASP A 57 -3.78 -2.02 4.33
N ILE A 58 -4.47 -1.07 3.70
CA ILE A 58 -3.86 0.03 2.94
C ILE A 58 -4.26 1.32 3.62
N GLN A 59 -3.26 2.06 4.06
CA GLN A 59 -3.42 3.31 4.80
C GLN A 59 -2.61 4.41 4.14
N LEU A 60 -3.01 5.65 4.38
CA LEU A 60 -2.17 6.79 4.01
C LEU A 60 -0.89 6.74 4.85
N ALA A 61 0.27 6.93 4.20
CA ALA A 61 1.54 6.90 4.91
C ALA A 61 1.71 8.10 5.87
N SER A 62 0.97 9.18 5.64
CA SER A 62 0.90 10.36 6.51
C SER A 62 0.15 10.10 7.81
N GLU A 63 -0.80 9.16 7.79
CA GLU A 63 -1.60 8.83 8.96
C GLU A 63 -0.84 7.86 9.88
N PRO A 64 -1.16 7.87 11.20
CA PRO A 64 -0.66 6.88 12.13
C PRO A 64 -0.95 5.45 11.65
N ARG A 65 0.01 4.54 11.86
CA ARG A 65 -0.18 3.13 11.57
C ARG A 65 -1.33 2.59 12.42
N GLN A 66 -2.34 2.02 11.77
CA GLN A 66 -3.41 1.28 12.44
C GLN A 66 -3.23 -0.20 12.12
N TRP A 67 -2.99 -1.03 13.13
CA TRP A 67 -3.01 -2.48 12.98
C TRP A 67 -4.31 -2.99 13.57
N SER A 68 -5.28 -3.30 12.71
CA SER A 68 -6.56 -3.90 13.10
C SER A 68 -6.45 -5.42 13.07
N HIS A 69 -5.76 -5.98 14.06
CA HIS A 69 -5.86 -7.40 14.39
C HIS A 69 -5.96 -7.50 15.91
N GLU A 70 -7.19 -7.44 16.40
CA GLU A 70 -7.57 -8.01 17.71
C GLU A 70 -7.78 -9.52 17.55
#